data_AF-A0A4R2GLD3-F1
#
_entry.id   AF-A0A4R2GLD3-F1
#
_cell.length_a   1.000
_cell.length_b   1.000
_cell.length_c   1.000
_cell.angle_alpha   90.00
_cell.angle_beta   90.00
_cell.angle_gamma   90.00
#
_symmetry.space_group_name_H-M   'P 1'
#
loop_
_entity.id
_entity.type
_entity.pdbx_description
1 polymer ?
#
loop_
_entity_poly.entity_id
_entity_poly.type
_entity_poly.pdbx_seq_one_letter_code
_entity_poly.pdbx_strand_id
1 'polypeptide(L)'
;MQKIFNYLPEAELEEAQFLNSLLKDKPDEEFRNILYIYRSRRRDPQIILLTTLIGFLGFAGIQRFLINQIGMGVLYFFTMGFCFIGTIVDLINHKSLATEYNRKVAFQVMALFENQ
;
A
#
# COMPACT_ATOMS: atom_id res chain seq x y z
N MET A 1 -13.23 -13.06 -7.43
CA MET A 1 -12.21 -13.29 -6.39
C MET A 1 -11.19 -14.36 -6.78
N GLN A 2 -11.58 -15.58 -7.16
CA GLN A 2 -10.63 -16.62 -7.60
C GLN A 2 -9.64 -16.11 -8.67
N LYS A 3 -10.15 -15.36 -9.66
CA LYS A 3 -9.35 -14.74 -10.72
C LYS A 3 -8.26 -13.81 -10.16
N ILE A 4 -8.49 -13.08 -9.07
CA ILE A 4 -7.48 -12.21 -8.45
C ILE A 4 -6.33 -13.04 -7.86
N PHE A 5 -6.65 -14.08 -7.08
CA PHE A 5 -5.64 -14.92 -6.44
C PHE A 5 -4.74 -15.68 -7.45
N ASN A 6 -5.23 -15.93 -8.66
CA ASN A 6 -4.40 -16.51 -9.72
C ASN A 6 -3.26 -15.58 -10.18
N TYR A 7 -3.47 -14.26 -10.12
CA TYR A 7 -2.48 -13.27 -10.54
C TYR A 7 -1.74 -12.62 -9.36
N LEU A 8 -2.37 -12.62 -8.18
CA LEU A 8 -1.88 -11.97 -6.97
C LEU A 8 -2.17 -12.89 -5.76
N PRO A 9 -1.47 -14.04 -5.65
CA PRO A 9 -1.70 -15.01 -4.58
C PRO A 9 -1.38 -14.44 -3.18
N GLU A 10 -0.51 -13.43 -3.11
CA GLU A 10 -0.13 -12.72 -1.90
C GLU A 10 -1.11 -11.58 -1.50
N ALA A 11 -2.26 -11.45 -2.17
CA ALA A 11 -3.26 -10.43 -1.83
C ALA A 11 -3.93 -10.76 -0.49
N GLU A 12 -4.13 -9.76 0.37
CA GLU A 12 -5.03 -9.94 1.51
C GLU A 12 -6.49 -10.06 1.02
N LEU A 13 -7.35 -10.71 1.81
CA LEU A 13 -8.74 -10.96 1.41
C LEU A 13 -9.49 -9.65 1.07
N GLU A 14 -9.31 -8.61 1.89
CA GLU A 14 -9.94 -7.30 1.68
C GLU A 14 -9.45 -6.64 0.38
N GLU A 15 -8.14 -6.70 0.13
CA GLU A 15 -7.52 -6.20 -1.11
C GLU A 15 -8.06 -6.95 -2.33
N ALA A 16 -8.16 -8.27 -2.26
CA ALA A 16 -8.70 -9.10 -3.33
C ALA A 16 -10.18 -8.82 -3.60
N GLN A 17 -10.98 -8.58 -2.55
CA GLN A 17 -12.37 -8.17 -2.67
C GLN A 17 -12.49 -6.80 -3.35
N PHE A 18 -11.70 -5.82 -2.91
CA PHE A 18 -11.66 -4.48 -3.48
C PHE A 18 -11.28 -4.49 -4.97
N LEU A 19 -10.18 -5.17 -5.33
CA LEU A 19 -9.74 -5.29 -6.73
C LEU A 19 -10.77 -6.03 -7.58
N ASN A 20 -11.39 -7.08 -7.04
CA ASN A 20 -12.44 -7.80 -7.77
C ASN A 20 -13.69 -6.93 -8.00
N SER A 21 -14.04 -6.03 -7.08
CA SER A 21 -15.12 -5.06 -7.31
C SER A 21 -14.74 -3.99 -8.32
N LEU A 22 -13.50 -3.51 -8.28
CA LEU A 22 -12.99 -2.44 -9.15
C LEU A 22 -12.83 -2.89 -10.61
N LEU A 23 -12.44 -4.15 -10.82
CA LEU A 23 -12.10 -4.71 -12.13
C LEU A 23 -13.19 -5.61 -12.73
N LYS A 24 -14.38 -5.67 -12.10
CA LYS A 24 -15.43 -6.63 -12.44
C LYS A 24 -15.86 -6.59 -13.90
N ASP A 25 -15.94 -5.37 -14.47
CA ASP A 25 -16.47 -5.12 -15.81
C ASP A 25 -15.37 -4.89 -16.86
N LYS A 26 -14.10 -5.09 -16.49
CA LYS A 26 -12.95 -4.92 -17.40
C LYS A 26 -12.73 -6.18 -18.25
N PRO A 27 -12.41 -6.06 -19.55
CA PRO A 27 -12.08 -7.18 -20.41
C PRO A 27 -10.82 -7.91 -19.91
N ASP A 28 -10.69 -9.20 -20.26
CA ASP A 28 -9.65 -10.08 -19.71
C ASP A 28 -8.21 -9.61 -19.94
N GLU A 29 -7.94 -8.97 -21.08
CA GLU A 29 -6.63 -8.41 -21.39
C GLU A 29 -6.31 -7.20 -20.51
N GLU A 30 -7.24 -6.25 -20.41
CA GLU A 30 -7.07 -5.05 -19.57
C GLU A 30 -6.96 -5.45 -18.09
N PHE A 31 -7.79 -6.39 -17.64
CA PHE A 31 -7.73 -6.95 -16.29
C PHE A 31 -6.33 -7.48 -15.94
N ARG A 32 -5.72 -8.25 -16.85
CA ARG A 32 -4.38 -8.81 -16.66
C ARG A 32 -3.31 -7.72 -16.61
N ASN A 33 -3.37 -6.76 -17.52
CA ASN A 33 -2.41 -5.66 -17.62
C ASN A 33 -2.47 -4.74 -16.39
N ILE A 34 -3.69 -4.40 -15.94
CA ILE A 34 -3.91 -3.62 -14.72
C ILE A 34 -3.32 -4.34 -13.51
N LEU A 35 -3.61 -5.64 -13.33
CA LEU A 35 -3.08 -6.40 -12.20
C LEU A 35 -1.55 -6.53 -12.24
N TYR A 36 -0.96 -6.67 -13.42
CA TYR A 36 0.49 -6.74 -13.58
C TYR A 36 1.16 -5.44 -13.12
N ILE A 37 0.68 -4.29 -13.61
CA ILE A 37 1.22 -2.98 -13.22
C ILE A 37 0.94 -2.70 -11.74
N TYR A 38 -0.27 -3.00 -11.26
CA TYR A 38 -0.65 -2.88 -9.85
C TYR A 38 0.31 -3.66 -8.94
N ARG A 39 0.57 -4.94 -9.25
CA ARG A 39 1.46 -5.79 -8.47
C ARG A 39 2.88 -5.22 -8.35
N SER A 40 3.38 -4.56 -9.38
CA SER A 40 4.71 -3.93 -9.36
C SER A 40 4.79 -2.66 -8.49
N ARG A 41 3.65 -1.99 -8.25
CA ARG A 41 3.57 -0.70 -7.54
C ARG A 41 2.98 -0.80 -6.13
N ARG A 42 2.30 -1.91 -5.82
CA ARG A 42 1.73 -2.17 -4.50
C ARG A 42 2.84 -2.25 -3.44
N ARG A 43 2.49 -1.91 -2.20
CA ARG A 43 3.36 -2.07 -1.02
C ARG A 43 2.87 -3.24 -0.19
N ASP A 44 3.81 -4.09 0.19
CA ASP A 44 3.55 -5.18 1.12
C ASP A 44 3.43 -4.62 2.55
N PRO A 45 2.34 -4.93 3.30
CA PRO A 45 2.20 -4.56 4.70
C PRO A 45 3.40 -4.98 5.58
N GLN A 46 4.06 -6.10 5.25
CA GLN A 46 5.23 -6.59 5.97
C GLN A 46 6.44 -5.66 5.82
N ILE A 47 6.64 -5.06 4.64
CA ILE A 47 7.73 -4.09 4.43
C ILE A 47 7.47 -2.84 5.28
N ILE A 48 6.22 -2.37 5.32
CA ILE A 48 5.84 -1.23 6.16
C ILE A 48 6.10 -1.56 7.64
N LEU A 49 5.69 -2.74 8.11
CA LEU A 49 5.97 -3.21 9.47
C LEU A 49 7.48 -3.23 9.77
N LEU A 50 8.28 -3.83 8.89
CA LEU A 50 9.73 -3.93 9.07
C LEU A 50 10.39 -2.56 9.15
N THR A 51 10.00 -1.63 8.28
CA THR A 51 10.51 -0.26 8.31
C THR A 51 10.06 0.52 9.54
N THR A 52 8.85 0.28 10.05
CA THR A 52 8.40 0.83 11.34
C THR A 52 9.24 0.29 12.50
N LEU A 53 9.59 -0.99 12.50
CA LEU A 53 10.48 -1.58 13.52
C LEU A 53 11.89 -0.98 13.48
N ILE A 54 12.43 -0.77 12.28
CA ILE A 54 13.72 -0.06 12.11
C ILE A 54 13.62 1.38 12.62
N GLY A 55 12.45 2.01 12.49
CA GLY A 55 12.17 3.34 13.03
C GLY A 55 12.42 3.47 14.55
N PHE A 56 12.27 2.39 15.32
CA PHE A 56 12.58 2.37 16.75
C PHE A 56 14.09 2.46 17.06
N LEU A 57 14.98 2.18 16.11
CA LEU A 57 16.44 2.26 16.26
C LEU A 57 17.00 3.69 16.05
N GLY A 58 16.14 4.70 15.97
CA GLY A 58 16.53 6.12 15.82
C GLY A 58 16.22 6.74 14.45
N PHE A 59 15.62 5.98 13.53
CA PHE A 59 15.23 6.46 12.19
C PHE A 59 13.70 6.56 12.03
N ALA A 60 13.02 7.14 13.01
CA ALA A 60 11.56 7.25 13.01
C ALA A 60 11.05 8.08 11.82
N GLY A 61 10.04 7.56 11.10
CA GLY A 61 9.36 8.29 10.03
C GLY A 61 9.70 7.82 8.61
N ILE A 62 10.71 6.95 8.40
CA ILE A 62 11.06 6.41 7.07
C ILE A 62 9.88 5.68 6.43
N GLN A 63 9.09 4.95 7.22
CA GLN A 63 7.91 4.23 6.76
C GLN A 63 6.86 5.16 6.11
N ARG A 64 6.75 6.42 6.59
CA ARG A 64 5.81 7.42 6.05
C ARG A 64 6.21 7.89 4.66
N PHE A 65 7.51 7.94 4.37
CA PHE A 65 8.01 8.25 3.02
C PHE A 65 7.69 7.14 2.03
N LEU A 66 7.71 5.86 2.45
CA LEU A 66 7.36 4.72 1.58
C LEU A 66 5.90 4.72 1.11
N ILE A 67 5.00 5.31 1.91
CA ILE A 67 3.58 5.46 1.60
C ILE A 67 3.24 6.85 1.03
N ASN A 68 4.23 7.60 0.54
CA ASN A 68 4.10 8.96 -0.01
C ASN A 68 3.48 10.00 0.95
N GLN A 69 3.53 9.75 2.27
CA GLN A 69 3.10 10.72 3.28
C GLN A 69 4.29 11.58 3.74
N ILE A 70 4.88 12.33 2.79
CA ILE A 70 6.12 13.09 2.98
C ILE A 70 6.01 14.08 4.16
N GLY A 71 4.88 14.80 4.28
CA GLY A 71 4.67 15.73 5.40
C GLY A 71 4.71 15.05 6.77
N MET A 72 4.07 13.88 6.92
CA MET A 72 4.10 13.11 8.17
C MET A 72 5.48 12.51 8.43
N GLY A 73 6.21 12.09 7.39
CA GLY A 73 7.58 11.59 7.51
C GLY A 73 8.55 12.66 8.02
N VAL A 74 8.46 13.89 7.49
CA VAL A 74 9.26 15.03 7.96
C VAL A 74 8.89 15.39 9.41
N LEU A 75 7.61 15.42 9.75
CA LEU A 75 7.16 15.67 11.12
C LEU A 75 7.72 14.61 12.09
N TYR A 76 7.66 13.33 11.74
CA TYR A 76 8.20 12.24 12.56
C TYR A 76 9.72 12.34 12.68
N PHE A 77 10.44 12.71 11.63
CA PHE A 77 11.89 12.84 11.67
C PHE A 77 12.34 13.95 12.64
N PHE A 78 11.73 15.14 12.58
CA PHE A 78 12.08 16.25 13.46
C PHE A 78 11.60 16.07 14.91
N THR A 79 10.68 15.15 15.17
CA THR A 79 10.08 14.92 16.50
C THR A 79 10.44 13.56 17.09
N MET A 80 11.36 12.81 16.46
CA MET A 80 11.67 11.40 16.78
C MET A 80 10.40 10.53 16.90
N GLY A 81 9.50 10.64 15.92
CA GLY A 81 8.22 9.93 15.85
C GLY A 81 7.20 10.36 16.91
N PHE A 82 7.39 11.55 17.50
CA PHE A 82 6.72 12.09 18.68
C PHE A 82 6.80 11.16 19.91
N CYS A 83 8.02 11.02 20.47
CA CYS A 83 8.33 10.19 21.64
C CYS A 83 7.90 8.72 21.51
N PHE A 84 8.16 8.07 20.37
CA PHE A 84 7.79 6.67 20.07
C PHE A 84 6.28 6.37 19.95
N ILE A 85 5.40 7.21 20.48
CA ILE A 85 3.94 7.01 20.42
C ILE A 85 3.48 6.90 18.96
N GLY A 86 3.94 7.80 18.09
CA GLY A 86 3.61 7.75 16.67
C GLY A 86 4.09 6.47 15.98
N THR A 87 5.25 5.95 16.40
CA THR A 87 5.80 4.69 15.85
C THR A 87 5.00 3.48 16.33
N ILE A 88 4.49 3.49 17.57
CA ILE A 88 3.58 2.46 18.10
C ILE A 88 2.24 2.48 17.35
N VAL A 89 1.68 3.68 17.12
CA VAL A 89 0.45 3.82 16.34
C VAL A 89 0.64 3.30 14.91
N ASP A 90 1.76 3.61 14.27
CA ASP A 90 2.10 3.09 12.94
C ASP A 90 2.31 1.57 12.96
N LEU A 91 2.84 1.01 14.05
CA LEU A 91 3.01 -0.45 14.22
C LEU A 91 1.66 -1.15 14.25
N ILE A 92 0.67 -0.61 14.96
CA ILE A 92 -0.69 -1.17 15.03
C ILE A 92 -1.40 -0.99 13.69
N ASN A 93 -1.21 0.16 13.03
CA ASN A 93 -1.92 0.54 11.81
C ASN A 93 -1.21 0.18 10.51
N HIS A 94 -0.08 -0.53 10.54
CA HIS A 94 0.74 -0.83 9.35
C HIS A 94 -0.05 -1.43 8.18
N LYS A 95 -1.00 -2.35 8.48
CA LYS A 95 -1.88 -2.95 7.46
C LYS A 95 -2.80 -1.93 6.81
N SER A 96 -3.43 -1.09 7.62
CA SER A 96 -4.33 -0.03 7.14
C SER A 96 -3.58 0.96 6.25
N LEU A 97 -2.36 1.35 6.66
CA LEU A 97 -1.48 2.22 5.87
C LEU A 97 -1.13 1.60 4.50
N ALA A 98 -0.81 0.30 4.48
CA ALA A 98 -0.55 -0.43 3.25
C ALA A 98 -1.78 -0.47 2.33
N THR A 99 -2.95 -0.82 2.89
CA THR A 99 -4.22 -0.90 2.17
C THR A 99 -4.64 0.45 1.59
N GLU A 100 -4.50 1.54 2.35
CA GLU A 100 -4.82 2.89 1.86
C GLU A 100 -3.91 3.28 0.68
N TYR A 101 -2.60 3.03 0.80
CA TYR A 101 -1.66 3.28 -0.29
C TYR A 101 -1.99 2.43 -1.53
N ASN A 102 -2.24 1.13 -1.33
CA ASN A 102 -2.54 0.19 -2.41
C ASN A 102 -3.85 0.54 -3.13
N ARG A 103 -4.89 0.98 -2.41
CA ARG A 103 -6.12 1.51 -3.02
C ARG A 103 -5.83 2.70 -3.93
N LYS A 104 -4.99 3.65 -3.50
CA LYS A 104 -4.57 4.79 -4.34
C LYS A 104 -3.83 4.32 -5.60
N VAL A 105 -2.93 3.35 -5.46
CA VAL A 105 -2.23 2.74 -6.61
C VAL A 105 -3.21 2.09 -7.59
N ALA A 106 -4.21 1.35 -7.10
CA ALA A 106 -5.21 0.72 -7.96
C ALA A 106 -5.96 1.76 -8.81
N PHE A 107 -6.42 2.86 -8.21
CA PHE A 107 -7.07 3.95 -8.95
C PHE A 107 -6.12 4.63 -9.93
N GLN A 108 -4.86 4.87 -9.55
CA GLN A 108 -3.87 5.45 -10.45
C GLN A 108 -3.61 4.56 -11.67
N VAL A 109 -3.49 3.24 -11.47
CA VAL A 109 -3.29 2.30 -12.58
C VAL A 109 -4.53 2.25 -13.47
N MET A 110 -5.74 2.22 -12.90
CA MET A 110 -7.00 2.27 -13.66
C MET A 110 -7.07 3.51 -14.57
N ALA A 111 -6.73 4.68 -14.04
CA ALA A 111 -6.74 5.93 -14.80
C ALA A 111 -5.78 5.92 -16.01
N LEU A 112 -4.76 5.05 -16.03
CA LEU A 112 -3.88 4.90 -17.21
C LEU A 112 -4.58 4.23 -18.39
N PHE A 113 -5.60 3.40 -18.14
CA PHE A 113 -6.34 2.64 -19.15
C PHE A 113 -7.66 3.30 -19.54
N GLU A 114 -8.21 4.20 -18.72
CA GLU A 114 -9.39 5.01 -19.08
C GLU A 114 -9.09 6.14 -20.06
N ASN A 115 -7.82 6.55 -20.15
CA ASN A 115 -7.35 7.61 -21.05
C ASN A 115 -6.80 7.06 -22.39
N GLN A 116 -7.07 5.79 -22.71
CA GLN A 116 -6.69 5.11 -23.96
C GLN A 116 -7.94 4.67 -24.72
#